data_AF-A0A2Z6MYR1-F1
#
_entry.id   AF-A0A2Z6MYR1-F1
#
_cell.length_a   1.000
_cell.length_b   1.000
_cell.length_c   1.000
_cell.angle_alpha   90.00
_cell.angle_beta   90.00
_cell.angle_gamma   90.00
#
_symmetry.space_group_name_H-M   'P 1'
#
loop_
_entity.id
_entity.type
_entity.pdbx_description
1 polymer ?
#
loop_
_entity_poly.entity_id
_entity_poly.type
_entity_poly.pdbx_seq_one_letter_code
_entity_poly.pdbx_strand_id
1 'polypeptide(L)'
;MWQQVIRSKYGEEGVEKVIANGINTSFWKDKWVGELPLKERFPRLYAISNKKEASVAILGGGEGGVRGNMSWRRRLFVWEESLVEQFLEVLNGVILTDQDDNWRWKPDSNGIFSVKSTYELVSNLMSDRGRITPEQASAFKFLWKGLAPSKVLGFAWLLLHDRIPTKVNLFRRRILQQVEDQVCVLCGNCVETSVHLFVYCHFATQVWEQIITWLGMVFMLPQSLVSFFSFFAETSGGKKRRQGLIMIWNAVVWALWRQRNRIIFENGTGDLNGVVEEIKVSSWKWWIGRSKSDPCLLYEWNQEPLLCLAR
;
A
#
# COMPACT_ATOMS: atom_id res chain seq x y z
N MET A 1 17.87 16.41 3.70
CA MET A 1 16.45 16.56 3.31
C MET A 1 15.61 15.31 3.61
N TRP A 2 15.99 14.11 3.13
CA TRP A 2 15.22 12.88 3.41
C TRP A 2 15.10 12.54 4.92
N GLN A 3 16.16 12.78 5.71
CA GLN A 3 16.19 12.52 7.16
C GLN A 3 15.16 13.33 7.95
N GLN A 4 15.00 14.62 7.61
CA GLN A 4 14.01 15.50 8.24
C GLN A 4 12.58 15.09 7.87
N VAL A 5 12.36 14.68 6.62
CA VAL A 5 11.06 14.19 6.14
C VAL A 5 10.66 12.89 6.86
N ILE A 6 11.60 11.96 7.05
CA ILE A 6 11.32 10.72 7.76
C ILE A 6 11.06 10.98 9.25
N ARG A 7 11.89 11.76 9.93
CA ARG A 7 11.67 12.09 11.34
C ARG A 7 10.33 12.81 11.56
N SER A 8 9.97 13.72 10.65
CA SER A 8 8.67 14.40 10.67
C SER A 8 7.48 13.47 10.45
N LYS A 9 7.65 12.37 9.69
CA LYS A 9 6.53 11.53 9.23
C LYS A 9 6.40 10.21 9.98
N TYR A 10 7.51 9.68 10.48
CA TYR A 10 7.61 8.35 11.11
C TYR A 10 8.29 8.39 12.49
N GLY A 11 8.51 9.59 13.05
CA GLY A 11 9.03 9.77 14.40
C GLY A 11 10.43 9.19 14.59
N GLU A 12 10.71 8.75 15.82
CA GLU A 12 12.00 8.16 16.23
C GLU A 12 12.18 6.69 15.82
N GLU A 13 11.19 6.07 15.17
CA GLU A 13 11.26 4.66 14.76
C GLU A 13 12.11 4.45 13.51
N GLY A 14 12.27 5.48 12.68
CA GLY A 14 13.04 5.38 11.44
C GLY A 14 14.55 5.63 11.59
N VAL A 15 14.96 6.57 12.47
CA VAL A 15 16.35 7.03 12.54
C VAL A 15 16.85 7.13 13.99
N GLU A 16 18.13 6.84 14.18
CA GLU A 16 18.86 7.13 15.42
C GLU A 16 20.04 8.06 15.13
N LYS A 17 20.34 8.94 16.09
CA LYS A 17 21.51 9.81 16.02
C LYS A 17 22.70 9.05 16.58
N VAL A 18 23.77 8.95 15.82
CA VAL A 18 25.06 8.40 16.24
C VAL A 18 25.99 9.58 16.50
N ILE A 19 26.34 9.79 17.76
CA ILE A 19 27.23 10.88 18.13
C ILE A 19 28.66 10.55 17.74
N ALA A 20 29.34 11.57 17.23
CA ALA A 20 30.78 11.61 17.09
C ALA A 20 31.33 12.83 17.84
N ASN A 21 31.41 14.01 17.23
CA ASN A 21 31.91 15.22 17.90
C ASN A 21 30.91 15.85 18.89
N GLY A 22 29.62 15.57 18.76
CA GLY A 22 28.59 16.05 19.67
C GLY A 22 28.34 17.56 19.61
N ILE A 23 28.87 18.27 18.61
CA ILE A 23 28.78 19.75 18.51
C ILE A 23 27.35 20.19 18.25
N ASN A 24 26.65 19.48 17.36
CA ASN A 24 25.28 19.77 16.94
C ASN A 24 24.25 18.90 17.66
N THR A 25 24.60 18.40 18.84
CA THR A 25 23.73 17.54 19.66
C THR A 25 23.54 18.16 21.03
N SER A 26 22.29 18.43 21.41
CA SER A 26 21.98 18.98 22.72
C SER A 26 22.18 17.92 23.80
N PHE A 27 22.99 18.23 24.80
CA PHE A 27 23.32 17.30 25.87
C PHE A 27 22.07 16.85 26.65
N TRP A 28 21.14 17.75 26.95
CA TRP A 28 19.96 17.40 27.74
C TRP A 28 18.73 17.05 26.91
N LYS A 29 18.58 17.63 25.72
CA LYS A 29 17.31 17.64 24.98
C LYS A 29 17.22 16.60 23.88
N ASP A 30 18.35 16.20 23.30
CA ASP A 30 18.38 15.17 22.26
C ASP A 30 18.46 13.76 22.88
N LYS A 31 17.86 12.77 22.21
CA LYS A 31 18.08 11.35 22.52
C LYS A 31 19.38 10.91 21.85
N TRP A 32 20.43 10.77 22.65
CA TRP A 32 21.78 10.51 22.14
C TRP A 32 22.55 9.46 22.93
N VAL A 33 22.07 9.13 24.13
CA VAL A 33 22.54 8.01 24.96
C VAL A 33 21.35 7.35 25.64
N GLY A 34 21.24 6.03 25.51
CA GLY A 34 20.10 5.25 26.00
C GLY A 34 18.77 5.54 25.27
N GLU A 35 17.66 5.20 25.92
CA GLU A 35 16.34 5.18 25.27
C GLU A 35 15.55 6.49 25.34
N LEU A 36 15.95 7.45 26.17
CA LEU A 36 15.23 8.72 26.36
C LEU A 36 16.24 9.87 26.47
N PRO A 37 15.84 11.11 26.10
CA PRO A 37 16.63 12.29 26.41
C PRO A 37 16.98 12.39 27.90
N LEU A 38 18.20 12.84 28.23
CA LEU A 38 18.68 12.90 29.61
C LEU A 38 17.81 13.79 30.51
N LYS A 39 17.16 14.82 29.96
CA LYS A 39 16.19 15.66 30.72
C LYS A 39 14.97 14.88 31.20
N GLU A 40 14.58 13.81 30.50
CA GLU A 40 13.42 12.99 30.83
C GLU A 40 13.80 11.88 31.81
N ARG A 41 15.01 11.30 31.64
CA ARG A 41 15.54 10.30 32.56
C ARG A 41 16.01 10.88 33.89
N PHE A 42 16.58 12.09 33.88
CA PHE A 42 17.11 12.78 35.07
C PHE A 42 16.52 14.19 35.21
N PRO A 43 15.19 14.34 35.36
CA PRO A 43 14.51 15.64 35.35
C PRO A 43 14.97 16.53 36.51
N ARG A 44 15.34 15.93 37.64
CA ARG A 44 15.85 16.66 38.80
C ARG A 44 17.20 17.32 38.53
N LEU A 45 18.15 16.58 37.97
CA LEU A 45 19.47 17.11 37.60
C LEU A 45 19.33 18.17 36.49
N TYR A 46 18.49 17.92 35.49
CA TYR A 46 18.18 18.90 34.46
C TYR A 46 17.61 20.20 35.05
N ALA A 47 16.69 20.11 36.01
CA ALA A 47 16.07 21.30 36.62
C ALA A 47 17.10 22.24 37.26
N ILE A 48 18.11 21.67 37.93
CA ILE A 48 19.15 22.40 38.66
C ILE A 48 20.43 22.67 37.86
N SER A 49 20.53 22.19 36.61
CA SER A 49 21.67 22.49 35.73
C SER A 49 21.67 23.95 35.27
N ASN A 50 22.85 24.57 35.25
CA ASN A 50 23.07 25.88 34.63
C ASN A 50 23.28 25.78 33.11
N LYS A 51 23.74 24.62 32.62
CA LYS A 51 24.13 24.39 31.22
C LYS A 51 23.08 23.59 30.45
N LYS A 52 21.81 24.03 30.49
CA LYS A 52 20.67 23.32 29.88
C LYS A 52 20.73 23.27 28.35
N GLU A 53 21.36 24.28 27.75
CA GLU A 53 21.48 24.46 26.30
C GLU A 53 22.84 23.98 25.75
N ALA A 54 23.71 23.43 26.62
CA ALA A 54 25.02 23.00 26.18
C ALA A 54 24.94 21.78 25.26
N SER A 55 25.90 21.70 24.33
CA SER A 55 26.08 20.56 23.45
C SER A 55 26.82 19.42 24.14
N VAL A 56 26.77 18.24 23.52
CA VAL A 56 27.52 17.06 23.99
C VAL A 56 29.02 17.30 23.93
N ALA A 57 29.51 18.03 22.93
CA ALA A 57 30.93 18.41 22.84
C ALA A 57 31.41 19.16 24.09
N ILE A 58 30.60 20.13 24.56
CA ILE A 58 30.96 21.02 25.68
C ILE A 58 30.94 20.28 27.03
N LEU A 59 29.97 19.39 27.22
CA LEU A 59 29.79 18.70 28.49
C LEU A 59 30.49 17.35 28.55
N GLY A 60 30.68 16.68 27.41
CA GLY A 60 31.29 15.35 27.30
C GLY A 60 32.80 15.33 27.12
N GLY A 61 33.42 16.41 26.62
CA GLY A 61 34.87 16.48 26.34
C GLY A 61 35.68 17.25 27.39
N GLY A 62 37.00 17.02 27.43
CA GLY A 62 37.96 17.77 28.27
C GLY A 62 38.46 17.03 29.51
N GLU A 63 39.52 17.57 30.13
CA GLU A 63 40.32 16.90 31.19
C GLU A 63 39.55 16.57 32.48
N GLY A 64 38.37 17.18 32.71
CA GLY A 64 37.52 16.92 33.89
C GLY A 64 36.38 15.91 33.66
N GLY A 65 36.22 15.40 32.44
CA GLY A 65 35.06 14.59 32.03
C GLY A 65 33.71 15.28 32.29
N VAL A 66 32.62 14.53 32.14
CA VAL A 66 31.27 15.09 32.33
C VAL A 66 31.08 15.68 33.73
N ARG A 67 31.62 15.04 34.77
CA ARG A 67 31.49 15.51 36.16
C ARG A 67 32.11 16.89 36.35
N GLY A 68 33.31 17.14 35.80
CA GLY A 68 34.01 18.42 35.93
C GLY A 68 33.36 19.55 35.12
N ASN A 69 32.72 19.21 34.01
CA ASN A 69 32.08 20.21 33.14
C ASN A 69 30.68 20.64 33.60
N MET A 70 30.08 19.90 34.52
CA MET A 70 28.76 20.18 35.07
C MET A 70 28.77 21.39 36.01
N SER A 71 27.69 22.16 35.98
CA SER A 71 27.49 23.31 36.85
C SER A 71 26.05 23.35 37.34
N TRP A 72 25.89 23.43 38.66
CA TRP A 72 24.60 23.38 39.34
C TRP A 72 24.23 24.74 39.92
N ARG A 73 22.94 25.09 39.91
CA ARG A 73 22.40 26.34 40.47
C ARG A 73 22.63 26.49 41.98
N ARG A 74 22.84 25.38 42.67
CA ARG A 74 23.07 25.27 44.12
C ARG A 74 23.90 24.03 44.44
N ARG A 75 24.36 23.92 45.69
CA ARG A 75 24.95 22.67 46.18
C ARG A 75 23.94 21.53 46.08
N LEU A 76 24.45 20.35 45.69
CA LEU A 76 23.66 19.14 45.61
C LEU A 76 23.28 18.69 47.03
N PHE A 77 22.08 18.14 47.16
CA PHE A 77 21.75 17.38 48.36
C PHE A 77 22.38 15.98 48.29
N VAL A 78 22.56 15.32 49.43
CA VAL A 78 23.17 13.98 49.51
C VAL A 78 22.49 12.98 48.57
N TRP A 79 21.15 13.01 48.46
CA TRP A 79 20.42 12.13 47.55
C TRP A 79 20.50 12.54 46.07
N GLU A 80 20.90 13.78 45.76
CA GLU A 80 21.17 14.21 44.38
C GLU A 80 22.58 13.78 43.95
N GLU A 81 23.51 13.60 44.88
CA GLU A 81 24.83 13.05 44.58
C GLU A 81 24.75 11.59 44.12
N SER A 82 23.91 10.77 44.76
CA SER A 82 23.66 9.39 44.29
C SER A 82 22.99 9.35 42.91
N LEU A 83 22.13 10.32 42.58
CA LEU A 83 21.58 10.48 41.23
C LEU A 83 22.65 10.88 40.21
N VAL A 84 23.64 11.70 40.61
CA VAL A 84 24.78 12.04 39.74
C VAL A 84 25.64 10.82 39.45
N GLU A 85 25.82 9.90 40.40
CA GLU A 85 26.57 8.66 40.15
C GLU A 85 25.87 7.77 39.11
N GLN A 86 24.59 7.49 39.29
CA GLN A 86 23.79 6.75 38.29
C GLN A 86 23.79 7.43 36.92
N PHE A 87 23.75 8.77 36.92
CA PHE A 87 23.84 9.56 35.70
C PHE A 87 25.19 9.40 35.00
N LEU A 88 26.30 9.42 35.74
CA LEU A 88 27.64 9.24 35.17
C LEU A 88 27.85 7.80 34.67
N GLU A 89 27.26 6.80 35.32
CA GLU A 89 27.28 5.42 34.82
C GLU A 89 26.62 5.29 33.45
N VAL A 90 25.51 5.99 33.21
CA VAL A 90 24.83 6.02 31.88
C VAL A 90 25.72 6.63 30.80
N LEU A 91 26.59 7.57 31.17
CA LEU A 91 27.50 8.24 30.25
C LEU A 91 28.84 7.51 30.10
N ASN A 92 29.08 6.50 30.94
CA ASN A 92 30.30 5.72 30.88
C ASN A 92 30.35 4.94 29.56
N GLY A 93 31.48 5.01 28.87
CA GLY A 93 31.68 4.40 27.55
C GLY A 93 31.26 5.26 26.36
N VAL A 94 30.74 6.49 26.56
CA VAL A 94 30.59 7.46 25.47
C VAL A 94 31.96 8.01 25.10
N ILE A 95 32.39 7.77 23.86
CA ILE A 95 33.65 8.28 23.32
C ILE A 95 33.32 9.26 22.20
N LEU A 96 33.74 10.51 22.37
CA LEU A 96 33.64 11.52 21.32
C LEU A 96 34.83 11.40 20.36
N THR A 97 34.57 11.65 19.08
CA THR A 97 35.59 11.63 18.03
C THR A 97 35.53 12.92 17.23
N ASP A 98 36.55 13.20 16.42
CA ASP A 98 36.60 14.43 15.60
C ASP A 98 35.67 14.39 14.37
N GLN A 99 34.98 13.28 14.14
CA GLN A 99 34.03 13.13 13.04
C GLN A 99 32.72 13.86 13.33
N ASP A 100 31.98 14.19 12.28
CA ASP A 100 30.65 14.79 12.43
C ASP A 100 29.62 13.77 12.93
N ASP A 101 28.68 14.26 13.75
CA ASP A 101 27.50 13.50 14.17
C ASP A 101 26.73 12.99 12.95
N ASN A 102 26.38 11.70 12.96
CA ASN A 102 25.72 11.04 11.83
C ASN A 102 24.36 10.47 12.23
N TRP A 103 23.54 10.14 11.23
CA TRP A 103 22.25 9.47 11.43
C TRP A 103 22.31 8.06 10.89
N ARG A 104 21.84 7.11 11.69
CA ARG A 104 21.72 5.70 11.35
C ARG A 104 20.26 5.35 11.11
N TRP A 105 20.00 4.63 10.03
CA TRP A 105 18.69 4.10 9.66
C TRP A 105 18.39 2.83 10.46
N LYS A 106 17.48 2.90 11.44
CA LYS A 106 17.21 1.78 12.36
C LYS A 106 16.72 0.49 11.68
N PRO A 107 15.86 0.54 10.65
CA PRO A 107 15.34 -0.67 10.03
C PRO A 107 16.36 -1.50 9.25
N ASP A 108 17.57 -0.97 9.00
CA ASP A 108 18.64 -1.72 8.34
C ASP A 108 19.79 -1.93 9.32
N SER A 109 20.28 -3.17 9.43
CA SER A 109 21.36 -3.51 10.36
C SER A 109 22.65 -2.75 10.08
N ASN A 110 22.93 -2.42 8.81
CA ASN A 110 24.10 -1.62 8.42
C ASN A 110 23.89 -0.12 8.68
N GLY A 111 22.68 0.28 9.09
CA GLY A 111 22.34 1.66 9.35
C GLY A 111 22.18 2.53 8.11
N ILE A 112 22.16 1.92 6.92
CA ILE A 112 22.08 2.62 5.64
C ILE A 112 20.61 2.73 5.23
N PHE A 113 20.22 3.95 4.85
CA PHE A 113 18.89 4.18 4.32
C PHE A 113 18.68 3.43 3.01
N SER A 114 17.56 2.73 2.89
CA SER A 114 17.07 2.24 1.62
C SER A 114 15.56 2.43 1.49
N VAL A 115 15.11 2.63 0.25
CA VAL A 115 13.68 2.72 -0.07
C VAL A 115 12.97 1.42 0.31
N LYS A 116 13.63 0.28 0.14
CA LYS A 116 13.10 -1.05 0.48
C LYS A 116 12.78 -1.17 1.97
N SER A 117 13.76 -0.95 2.85
CA SER A 117 13.54 -1.09 4.30
C SER A 117 12.60 0.00 4.84
N THR A 118 12.54 1.16 4.20
CA THR A 118 11.49 2.17 4.47
C THR A 118 10.11 1.67 4.12
N TYR A 119 9.93 1.08 2.94
CA TYR A 119 8.64 0.54 2.52
C TYR A 119 8.19 -0.59 3.45
N GLU A 120 9.10 -1.47 3.86
CA GLU A 120 8.82 -2.55 4.82
C GLU A 120 8.41 -2.00 6.19
N LEU A 121 9.13 -1.01 6.74
CA LEU A 121 8.76 -0.32 7.98
C LEU A 121 7.35 0.28 7.87
N VAL A 122 7.09 1.06 6.82
CA VAL A 122 5.79 1.73 6.62
C VAL A 122 4.67 0.70 6.44
N SER A 123 4.90 -0.37 5.69
CA SER A 123 3.95 -1.46 5.51
C SER A 123 3.62 -2.15 6.84
N ASN A 124 4.61 -2.35 7.70
CA ASN A 124 4.42 -2.94 9.02
C ASN A 124 3.65 -2.00 9.95
N LEU A 125 3.98 -0.71 9.97
CA LEU A 125 3.26 0.30 10.76
C LEU A 125 1.81 0.49 10.30
N MET A 126 1.56 0.34 8.99
CA MET A 126 0.23 0.43 8.40
C MET A 126 -0.55 -0.88 8.44
N SER A 127 0.00 -1.95 9.01
CA SER A 127 -0.56 -3.32 8.94
C SER A 127 -1.95 -3.49 9.57
N ASP A 128 -2.44 -2.51 10.34
CA ASP A 128 -3.80 -2.49 10.87
C ASP A 128 -4.84 -1.96 9.86
N ARG A 129 -4.41 -1.40 8.72
CA ARG A 129 -5.29 -0.87 7.66
C ARG A 129 -5.20 -1.71 6.38
N GLY A 130 -6.05 -2.73 6.27
CA GLY A 130 -6.36 -3.39 5.00
C GLY A 130 -5.28 -4.34 4.48
N ARG A 131 -4.97 -5.37 5.26
CA ARG A 131 -4.11 -6.48 4.80
C ARG A 131 -4.69 -7.14 3.56
N ILE A 132 -3.84 -7.29 2.54
CA ILE A 132 -4.12 -8.11 1.36
C ILE A 132 -4.31 -9.55 1.83
N THR A 133 -5.47 -10.14 1.56
CA THR A 133 -5.70 -11.55 1.90
C THR A 133 -4.83 -12.47 1.04
N PRO A 134 -4.52 -13.69 1.49
CA PRO A 134 -3.80 -14.67 0.65
C PRO A 134 -4.49 -14.90 -0.71
N GLU A 135 -5.83 -14.88 -0.73
CA GLU A 135 -6.64 -14.98 -1.93
C GLU A 135 -6.39 -13.80 -2.89
N GLN A 136 -6.41 -12.57 -2.39
CA GLN A 136 -6.10 -11.37 -3.18
C GLN A 136 -4.66 -11.40 -3.71
N ALA A 137 -3.70 -11.82 -2.90
CA ALA A 137 -2.30 -11.93 -3.32
C ALA A 137 -2.15 -12.94 -4.49
N SER A 138 -2.83 -14.08 -4.41
CA SER A 138 -2.89 -15.06 -5.50
C SER A 138 -3.53 -14.47 -6.75
N ALA A 139 -4.70 -13.83 -6.62
CA ALA A 139 -5.40 -13.18 -7.72
C ALA A 139 -4.51 -12.14 -8.42
N PHE A 140 -3.79 -11.30 -7.68
CA PHE A 140 -2.90 -10.29 -8.25
C PHE A 140 -1.74 -10.91 -9.03
N LYS A 141 -1.17 -12.02 -8.54
CA LYS A 141 -0.11 -12.74 -9.25
C LYS A 141 -0.58 -13.26 -10.61
N PHE A 142 -1.83 -13.69 -10.72
CA PHE A 142 -2.43 -14.12 -11.98
C PHE A 142 -2.81 -12.93 -12.87
N LEU A 143 -3.41 -11.89 -12.30
CA LEU A 143 -3.84 -10.68 -13.01
C LEU A 143 -2.70 -10.04 -13.80
N TRP A 144 -1.55 -9.82 -13.16
CA TRP A 144 -0.40 -9.17 -13.80
C TRP A 144 0.30 -10.05 -14.86
N LYS A 145 -0.05 -11.33 -14.94
CA LYS A 145 0.38 -12.25 -16.02
C LYS A 145 -0.65 -12.39 -17.14
N GLY A 146 -1.75 -11.65 -17.05
CA GLY A 146 -2.85 -11.67 -18.03
C GLY A 146 -2.47 -11.03 -19.37
N LEU A 147 -3.25 -11.35 -20.41
CA LEU A 147 -3.03 -10.85 -21.78
C LEU A 147 -3.81 -9.56 -22.08
N ALA A 148 -4.61 -9.03 -21.15
CA ALA A 148 -5.32 -7.78 -21.37
C ALA A 148 -4.35 -6.57 -21.45
N PRO A 149 -4.77 -5.44 -22.06
CA PRO A 149 -4.00 -4.20 -22.04
C PRO A 149 -3.68 -3.73 -20.62
N SER A 150 -2.51 -3.11 -20.43
CA SER A 150 -2.04 -2.65 -19.10
C SER A 150 -3.03 -1.71 -18.42
N LYS A 151 -3.70 -0.83 -19.17
CA LYS A 151 -4.80 0.02 -18.66
C LYS A 151 -5.95 -0.79 -18.07
N VAL A 152 -6.31 -1.90 -18.69
CA VAL A 152 -7.39 -2.79 -18.24
C VAL A 152 -6.94 -3.58 -17.01
N LEU A 153 -5.71 -4.09 -16.99
CA LEU A 153 -5.16 -4.78 -15.83
C LEU A 153 -5.07 -3.86 -14.60
N GLY A 154 -4.63 -2.60 -14.80
CA GLY A 154 -4.61 -1.59 -13.73
C GLY A 154 -6.01 -1.26 -13.21
N PHE A 155 -7.00 -1.19 -14.11
CA PHE A 155 -8.40 -1.03 -13.71
C PHE A 155 -8.90 -2.22 -12.89
N ALA A 156 -8.68 -3.46 -13.35
CA ALA A 156 -9.07 -4.66 -12.64
C ALA A 156 -8.40 -4.78 -11.26
N TRP A 157 -7.13 -4.38 -11.16
CA TRP A 157 -6.42 -4.34 -9.88
C TRP A 157 -7.08 -3.36 -8.89
N LEU A 158 -7.42 -2.15 -9.35
CA LEU A 158 -8.17 -1.19 -8.54
C LEU A 158 -9.57 -1.69 -8.17
N LEU A 159 -10.23 -2.41 -9.08
CA LEU A 159 -11.54 -3.03 -8.85
C LEU A 159 -11.48 -4.07 -7.73
N LEU A 160 -10.50 -4.99 -7.78
CA LEU A 160 -10.31 -6.04 -6.77
C LEU A 160 -9.90 -5.48 -5.39
N HIS A 161 -9.42 -4.24 -5.34
CA HIS A 161 -9.17 -3.48 -4.11
C HIS A 161 -10.35 -2.65 -3.62
N ASP A 162 -11.50 -2.64 -4.33
CA ASP A 162 -12.63 -1.72 -4.08
C ASP A 162 -12.20 -0.24 -4.10
N ARG A 163 -11.33 0.15 -5.04
CA ARG A 163 -10.76 1.51 -5.14
C ARG A 163 -11.21 2.30 -6.37
N ILE A 164 -12.07 1.73 -7.20
CA ILE A 164 -12.68 2.42 -8.35
C ILE A 164 -13.82 3.37 -7.92
N PRO A 165 -14.16 4.39 -8.73
CA PRO A 165 -15.18 5.39 -8.38
C PRO A 165 -16.61 4.88 -8.62
N THR A 166 -17.00 3.81 -7.94
CA THR A 166 -18.42 3.46 -7.76
C THR A 166 -19.11 4.54 -6.93
N LYS A 167 -20.44 4.68 -7.05
CA LYS A 167 -21.15 5.72 -6.28
C LYS A 167 -20.97 5.58 -4.77
N VAL A 168 -20.93 4.36 -4.24
CA VAL A 168 -20.60 4.11 -2.82
C VAL A 168 -19.20 4.63 -2.45
N ASN A 169 -18.20 4.38 -3.30
CA ASN A 169 -16.84 4.86 -3.05
C ASN A 169 -16.71 6.38 -3.21
N LEU A 170 -17.46 6.99 -4.11
CA LEU A 170 -17.54 8.45 -4.25
C LEU A 170 -18.21 9.09 -3.03
N PHE A 171 -19.27 8.49 -2.51
CA PHE A 171 -19.94 8.92 -1.28
C PHE A 171 -19.00 8.81 -0.07
N ARG A 172 -18.29 7.69 0.10
CA ARG A 172 -17.27 7.52 1.16
C ARG A 172 -16.17 8.58 1.11
N ARG A 173 -15.85 9.07 -0.09
CA ARG A 173 -14.85 10.14 -0.33
C ARG A 173 -15.45 11.54 -0.26
N ARG A 174 -16.74 11.68 0.11
CA ARG A 174 -17.49 12.94 0.19
C ARG A 174 -17.57 13.70 -1.15
N ILE A 175 -17.46 12.98 -2.27
CA ILE A 175 -17.67 13.54 -3.61
C ILE A 175 -19.16 13.57 -3.95
N LEU A 176 -19.88 12.49 -3.63
CA LEU A 176 -21.34 12.49 -3.61
C LEU A 176 -21.83 12.84 -2.21
N GLN A 177 -22.89 13.64 -2.12
CA GLN A 177 -23.41 14.16 -0.85
C GLN A 177 -24.74 13.51 -0.44
N GLN A 178 -25.56 13.10 -1.42
CA GLN A 178 -26.87 12.51 -1.18
C GLN A 178 -26.80 10.97 -1.22
N VAL A 179 -27.65 10.30 -0.44
CA VAL A 179 -27.68 8.84 -0.37
C VAL A 179 -28.40 8.27 -1.60
N GLU A 180 -29.41 8.99 -2.08
CA GLU A 180 -30.22 8.70 -3.26
C GLU A 180 -29.38 8.67 -4.54
N ASP A 181 -28.27 9.43 -4.58
CA ASP A 181 -27.33 9.43 -5.69
C ASP A 181 -26.55 8.12 -5.85
N GLN A 182 -26.65 7.19 -4.89
CA GLN A 182 -25.90 5.93 -4.91
C GLN A 182 -26.56 4.82 -5.73
N VAL A 183 -27.73 5.04 -6.32
CA VAL A 183 -28.42 4.03 -7.15
C VAL A 183 -27.61 3.67 -8.40
N CYS A 184 -27.46 2.38 -8.66
CA CYS A 184 -26.77 1.82 -9.82
C CYS A 184 -27.46 2.24 -11.12
N VAL A 185 -26.71 2.85 -12.02
CA VAL A 185 -27.25 3.35 -13.29
C VAL A 185 -27.57 2.25 -14.30
N LEU A 186 -27.01 1.05 -14.11
CA LEU A 186 -27.27 -0.09 -15.01
C LEU A 186 -28.63 -0.76 -14.72
N CYS A 187 -29.05 -0.85 -13.45
CA CYS A 187 -30.30 -1.53 -13.07
C CYS A 187 -31.37 -0.59 -12.50
N GLY A 188 -31.00 0.61 -12.05
CA GLY A 188 -31.92 1.59 -11.47
C GLY A 188 -32.48 1.26 -10.08
N ASN A 189 -32.17 0.10 -9.50
CA ASN A 189 -32.93 -0.42 -8.35
C ASN A 189 -32.10 -0.70 -7.08
N CYS A 190 -30.77 -0.78 -7.19
CA CYS A 190 -29.90 -1.16 -6.07
C CYS A 190 -28.75 -0.17 -5.90
N VAL A 191 -28.13 -0.16 -4.72
CA VAL A 191 -26.94 0.66 -4.44
C VAL A 191 -25.73 0.18 -5.26
N GLU A 192 -25.03 1.12 -5.91
CA GLU A 192 -23.85 0.87 -6.75
C GLU A 192 -22.60 0.62 -5.89
N THR A 193 -22.49 -0.59 -5.33
CA THR A 193 -21.23 -1.14 -4.82
C THR A 193 -20.41 -1.75 -5.97
N SER A 194 -19.12 -2.01 -5.76
CA SER A 194 -18.30 -2.71 -6.77
C SER A 194 -18.83 -4.11 -7.07
N VAL A 195 -19.20 -4.89 -6.06
CA VAL A 195 -19.73 -6.25 -6.28
C VAL A 195 -21.09 -6.20 -6.97
N HIS A 196 -21.97 -5.26 -6.60
CA HIS A 196 -23.22 -5.08 -7.30
C HIS A 196 -22.99 -4.71 -8.77
N LEU A 197 -22.24 -3.65 -9.05
CA LEU A 197 -22.04 -3.12 -10.39
C LEU A 197 -21.49 -4.17 -11.37
N PHE A 198 -20.61 -5.06 -10.91
CA PHE A 198 -19.91 -6.02 -11.77
C PHE A 198 -20.43 -7.46 -11.67
N VAL A 199 -21.27 -7.80 -10.70
CA VAL A 199 -21.75 -9.18 -10.50
C VAL A 199 -23.25 -9.24 -10.29
N TYR A 200 -23.77 -8.60 -9.23
CA TYR A 200 -25.16 -8.77 -8.79
C TYR A 200 -26.17 -7.85 -9.48
N CYS A 201 -25.71 -6.87 -10.24
CA CYS A 201 -26.57 -6.03 -11.07
C CYS A 201 -27.21 -6.89 -12.15
N HIS A 202 -28.54 -6.83 -12.29
CA HIS A 202 -29.28 -7.64 -13.27
C HIS A 202 -28.65 -7.59 -14.68
N PHE A 203 -28.32 -6.38 -15.16
CA PHE A 203 -27.61 -6.20 -16.43
C PHE A 203 -26.25 -6.91 -16.48
N ALA A 204 -25.45 -6.80 -15.41
CA ALA A 204 -24.14 -7.45 -15.33
C ALA A 204 -24.27 -8.98 -15.28
N THR A 205 -25.25 -9.49 -14.52
CA THR A 205 -25.54 -10.93 -14.45
C THR A 205 -25.90 -11.48 -15.83
N GLN A 206 -26.78 -10.80 -16.59
CA GLN A 206 -27.12 -11.21 -17.97
C GLN A 206 -25.90 -11.22 -18.90
N VAL A 207 -25.00 -10.24 -18.79
CA VAL A 207 -23.72 -10.25 -19.54
C VAL A 207 -22.89 -11.47 -19.17
N TRP A 208 -22.73 -11.77 -17.88
CA TRP A 208 -21.95 -12.92 -17.44
C TRP A 208 -22.56 -14.25 -17.87
N GLU A 209 -23.88 -14.41 -17.80
CA GLU A 209 -24.59 -15.59 -18.26
C GLU A 209 -24.27 -15.86 -19.74
N GLN A 210 -24.42 -14.85 -20.62
CA GLN A 210 -24.10 -15.02 -22.04
C GLN A 210 -22.62 -15.36 -22.28
N ILE A 211 -21.70 -14.72 -21.55
CA ILE A 211 -20.26 -14.98 -21.70
C ILE A 211 -19.89 -16.38 -21.19
N ILE A 212 -20.47 -16.82 -20.09
CA ILE A 212 -20.20 -18.15 -19.52
C ILE A 212 -20.83 -19.26 -20.37
N THR A 213 -22.03 -19.05 -20.92
CA THR A 213 -22.63 -19.92 -21.93
C THR A 213 -21.77 -19.98 -23.19
N TRP A 214 -21.29 -18.85 -23.69
CA TRP A 214 -20.37 -18.79 -24.84
C TRP A 214 -19.08 -19.58 -24.60
N LEU A 215 -18.58 -19.59 -23.36
CA LEU A 215 -17.41 -20.38 -22.98
C LEU A 215 -17.72 -21.86 -22.70
N GLY A 216 -18.98 -22.30 -22.76
CA GLY A 216 -19.38 -23.65 -22.40
C GLY A 216 -19.08 -23.99 -20.93
N MET A 217 -19.09 -22.99 -20.05
CA MET A 217 -18.85 -23.16 -18.61
C MET A 217 -20.17 -23.06 -17.82
N VAL A 218 -20.16 -23.53 -16.58
CA VAL A 218 -21.32 -23.42 -15.68
C VAL A 218 -21.21 -22.14 -14.86
N PHE A 219 -22.28 -21.35 -14.83
CA PHE A 219 -22.34 -20.12 -14.03
C PHE A 219 -22.51 -20.47 -12.54
N MET A 220 -21.60 -19.97 -11.71
CA MET A 220 -21.70 -20.04 -10.26
C MET A 220 -21.65 -18.61 -9.73
N LEU A 221 -22.68 -18.20 -8.99
CA LEU A 221 -22.73 -16.86 -8.41
C LEU A 221 -21.61 -16.71 -7.38
N PRO A 222 -20.64 -15.80 -7.58
CA PRO A 222 -19.48 -15.69 -6.72
C PRO A 222 -19.82 -14.88 -5.45
N GLN A 223 -19.14 -15.18 -4.34
CA GLN A 223 -19.32 -14.44 -3.08
C GLN A 223 -18.64 -13.07 -3.10
N SER A 224 -17.56 -12.93 -3.88
CA SER A 224 -16.82 -11.67 -4.05
C SER A 224 -16.24 -11.53 -5.47
N LEU A 225 -15.77 -10.33 -5.80
CA LEU A 225 -15.05 -10.08 -7.05
C LEU A 225 -13.73 -10.86 -7.13
N VAL A 226 -13.05 -11.05 -5.99
CA VAL A 226 -11.80 -11.80 -5.91
C VAL A 226 -12.07 -13.28 -6.19
N SER A 227 -13.06 -13.87 -5.53
CA SER A 227 -13.43 -15.27 -5.76
C SER A 227 -13.89 -15.50 -7.21
N PHE A 228 -14.57 -14.51 -7.81
CA PHE A 228 -14.98 -14.60 -9.21
C PHE A 228 -13.80 -14.57 -10.17
N PHE A 229 -12.83 -13.69 -9.92
CA PHE A 229 -11.59 -13.66 -10.68
C PHE A 229 -10.83 -14.99 -10.54
N SER A 230 -10.71 -15.50 -9.31
CA SER A 230 -10.04 -16.77 -9.00
C SER A 230 -10.69 -17.94 -9.74
N PHE A 231 -12.01 -17.98 -9.87
CA PHE A 231 -12.71 -19.00 -10.68
C PHE A 231 -12.15 -19.09 -12.12
N PHE A 232 -11.97 -17.94 -12.81
CA PHE A 232 -11.37 -17.92 -14.15
C PHE A 232 -9.87 -18.22 -14.12
N ALA A 233 -9.15 -17.78 -13.08
CA ALA A 233 -7.71 -18.00 -12.95
C ALA A 233 -7.35 -19.45 -12.60
N GLU A 234 -8.23 -20.19 -11.93
CA GLU A 234 -7.97 -21.54 -11.43
C GLU A 234 -8.65 -22.63 -12.26
N THR A 235 -9.41 -22.24 -13.29
CA THR A 235 -10.00 -23.19 -14.25
C THR A 235 -8.90 -24.04 -14.90
N SER A 236 -9.09 -25.36 -14.90
CA SER A 236 -8.19 -26.35 -15.50
C SER A 236 -7.97 -26.15 -17.00
N GLY A 237 -6.83 -26.63 -17.50
CA GLY A 237 -6.50 -26.63 -18.94
C GLY A 237 -5.23 -25.86 -19.33
N GLY A 238 -4.26 -25.77 -18.43
CA GLY A 238 -2.92 -25.28 -18.75
C GLY A 238 -2.76 -23.75 -18.72
N LYS A 239 -1.52 -23.29 -18.94
CA LYS A 239 -1.15 -21.87 -18.80
C LYS A 239 -1.84 -20.97 -19.83
N LYS A 240 -1.91 -21.40 -21.10
CA LYS A 240 -2.52 -20.62 -22.20
C LYS A 240 -4.00 -20.38 -21.96
N ARG A 241 -4.77 -21.45 -21.73
CA ARG A 241 -6.21 -21.36 -21.44
C ARG A 241 -6.49 -20.47 -20.23
N ARG A 242 -5.74 -20.63 -19.14
CA ARG A 242 -5.85 -19.76 -17.96
C ARG A 242 -5.62 -18.29 -18.30
N GLN A 243 -4.58 -17.96 -19.07
CA GLN A 243 -4.32 -16.58 -19.48
C GLN A 243 -5.44 -16.01 -20.34
N GLY A 244 -6.03 -16.83 -21.21
CA GLY A 244 -7.20 -16.50 -22.01
C GLY A 244 -8.46 -16.23 -21.18
N LEU A 245 -8.76 -17.09 -20.22
CA LEU A 245 -9.91 -16.94 -19.32
C LEU A 245 -9.77 -15.70 -18.43
N ILE A 246 -8.59 -15.46 -17.86
CA ILE A 246 -8.28 -14.22 -17.13
C ILE A 246 -8.49 -12.99 -18.03
N MET A 247 -8.02 -13.05 -19.28
CA MET A 247 -8.17 -11.97 -20.24
C MET A 247 -9.65 -11.70 -20.58
N ILE A 248 -10.46 -12.74 -20.75
CA ILE A 248 -11.90 -12.60 -20.99
C ILE A 248 -12.60 -12.00 -19.77
N TRP A 249 -12.31 -12.46 -18.56
CA TRP A 249 -12.84 -11.85 -17.34
C TRP A 249 -12.52 -10.33 -17.28
N ASN A 250 -11.29 -9.96 -17.62
CA ASN A 250 -10.86 -8.56 -17.71
C ASN A 250 -11.62 -7.77 -18.80
N ALA A 251 -11.94 -8.40 -19.93
CA ALA A 251 -12.75 -7.79 -20.99
C ALA A 251 -14.17 -7.50 -20.50
N VAL A 252 -14.78 -8.43 -19.76
CA VAL A 252 -16.13 -8.26 -19.21
C VAL A 252 -16.19 -7.09 -18.23
N VAL A 253 -15.34 -7.07 -17.20
CA VAL A 253 -15.36 -5.98 -16.20
C VAL A 253 -15.01 -4.64 -16.85
N TRP A 254 -14.15 -4.62 -17.86
CA TRP A 254 -13.87 -3.40 -18.60
C TRP A 254 -15.07 -2.90 -19.40
N ALA A 255 -15.77 -3.79 -20.11
CA ALA A 255 -16.94 -3.44 -20.90
C ALA A 255 -18.10 -2.96 -20.02
N LEU A 256 -18.35 -3.62 -18.88
CA LEU A 256 -19.34 -3.16 -17.90
C LEU A 256 -19.02 -1.77 -17.34
N TRP A 257 -17.74 -1.51 -17.04
CA TRP A 257 -17.30 -0.19 -16.59
C TRP A 257 -17.49 0.89 -17.66
N ARG A 258 -17.14 0.58 -18.92
CA ARG A 258 -17.38 1.49 -20.05
C ARG A 258 -18.87 1.74 -20.25
N GLN A 259 -19.69 0.70 -20.20
CA GLN A 259 -21.13 0.81 -20.36
C GLN A 259 -21.75 1.70 -19.28
N ARG A 260 -21.38 1.49 -18.02
CA ARG A 260 -21.77 2.36 -16.90
C ARG A 260 -21.38 3.81 -17.13
N ASN A 261 -20.18 4.07 -17.65
CA ASN A 261 -19.73 5.45 -17.91
C ASN A 261 -20.42 6.09 -19.12
N ARG A 262 -20.73 5.32 -20.18
CA ARG A 262 -21.51 5.82 -21.33
C ARG A 262 -22.89 6.30 -20.89
N ILE A 263 -23.56 5.56 -19.99
CA ILE A 263 -24.87 5.97 -19.46
C ILE A 263 -24.77 7.29 -18.69
N ILE A 264 -23.72 7.48 -17.90
CA ILE A 264 -23.56 8.67 -17.04
C ILE A 264 -23.12 9.91 -17.82
N PHE A 265 -22.20 9.75 -18.77
CA PHE A 265 -21.50 10.87 -19.40
C PHE A 265 -21.90 11.11 -20.86
N GLU A 266 -22.54 10.14 -21.52
CA GLU A 266 -22.81 10.16 -22.96
C GLU A 266 -24.30 9.91 -23.28
N ASN A 267 -25.19 9.96 -22.28
CA ASN A 267 -26.62 9.61 -22.42
C ASN A 267 -26.86 8.24 -23.09
N GLY A 268 -25.93 7.29 -22.89
CA GLY A 268 -26.05 5.94 -23.42
C GLY A 268 -27.21 5.17 -22.78
N THR A 269 -27.64 4.11 -23.45
CA THR A 269 -28.64 3.14 -22.93
C THR A 269 -28.00 1.78 -22.72
N GLY A 270 -28.58 0.93 -21.87
CA GLY A 270 -28.15 -0.46 -21.69
C GLY A 270 -28.33 -1.27 -22.97
N ASP A 271 -27.23 -1.60 -23.66
CA ASP A 271 -27.21 -2.49 -24.82
C ASP A 271 -26.50 -3.80 -24.45
N LEU A 272 -27.29 -4.80 -24.05
CA LEU A 272 -26.77 -6.09 -23.60
C LEU A 272 -25.98 -6.79 -24.71
N ASN A 273 -26.54 -6.86 -25.93
CA ASN A 273 -25.93 -7.58 -27.05
C ASN A 273 -24.67 -6.85 -27.53
N GLY A 274 -24.71 -5.52 -27.63
CA GLY A 274 -23.54 -4.73 -27.99
C GLY A 274 -22.39 -4.89 -26.99
N VAL A 275 -22.70 -4.97 -25.68
CA VAL A 275 -21.68 -5.23 -24.64
C VAL A 275 -21.08 -6.62 -24.80
N VAL A 276 -21.90 -7.66 -25.02
CA VAL A 276 -21.40 -9.04 -25.22
C VAL A 276 -20.53 -9.15 -26.46
N GLU A 277 -20.93 -8.55 -27.57
CA GLU A 277 -20.11 -8.53 -28.80
C GLU A 277 -18.83 -7.70 -28.61
N GLU A 278 -18.88 -6.57 -27.90
CA GLU A 278 -17.70 -5.78 -27.54
C GLU A 278 -16.68 -6.61 -26.74
N ILE A 279 -17.15 -7.46 -25.82
CA ILE A 279 -16.32 -8.36 -25.01
C ILE A 279 -15.66 -9.42 -25.89
N LYS A 280 -16.42 -10.11 -26.75
CA LYS A 280 -15.90 -11.14 -27.66
C LYS A 280 -14.84 -10.55 -28.60
N VAL A 281 -15.14 -9.42 -29.24
CA VAL A 281 -14.22 -8.74 -30.17
C VAL A 281 -12.97 -8.22 -29.45
N SER A 282 -13.12 -7.61 -28.28
CA SER A 282 -11.97 -7.07 -27.53
C SER A 282 -11.06 -8.20 -27.05
N SER A 283 -11.63 -9.26 -26.48
CA SER A 283 -10.86 -10.42 -26.03
C SER A 283 -10.15 -11.13 -27.18
N TRP A 284 -10.80 -11.29 -28.33
CA TRP A 284 -10.17 -11.80 -29.55
C TRP A 284 -9.00 -10.93 -30.01
N LYS A 285 -9.18 -9.61 -30.12
CA LYS A 285 -8.11 -8.67 -30.52
C LYS A 285 -6.91 -8.76 -29.57
N TRP A 286 -7.16 -8.91 -28.28
CA TRP A 286 -6.09 -9.05 -27.28
C TRP A 286 -5.40 -10.40 -27.39
N TRP A 287 -6.14 -11.48 -27.67
CA TRP A 287 -5.59 -12.80 -27.90
C TRP A 287 -4.61 -12.80 -29.07
N ILE A 288 -5.05 -12.40 -30.26
CA ILE A 288 -4.23 -12.42 -31.47
C ILE A 288 -3.04 -11.45 -31.40
N GLY A 289 -3.20 -10.32 -30.69
CA GLY A 289 -2.15 -9.30 -30.61
C GLY A 289 -1.09 -9.56 -29.54
N ARG A 290 -1.34 -10.44 -28.57
CA ARG A 290 -0.47 -10.62 -27.38
C ARG A 290 -0.15 -12.07 -27.05
N SER A 291 -0.90 -13.04 -27.58
CA SER A 291 -0.52 -14.45 -27.50
C SER A 291 0.51 -14.78 -28.57
N LYS A 292 1.38 -15.75 -28.29
CA LYS A 292 2.25 -16.38 -29.30
C LYS A 292 1.58 -17.61 -29.96
N SER A 293 0.25 -17.69 -29.89
CA SER A 293 -0.51 -18.82 -30.40
C SER A 293 -0.77 -18.69 -31.90
N ASP A 294 -1.11 -19.81 -32.53
CA ASP A 294 -1.56 -19.81 -33.92
C ASP A 294 -2.78 -18.90 -34.10
N PRO A 295 -2.90 -18.24 -35.27
CA PRO A 295 -4.01 -17.34 -35.53
C PRO A 295 -5.36 -18.08 -35.42
N CYS A 296 -6.27 -17.53 -34.63
CA CYS A 296 -7.67 -17.93 -34.54
C CYS A 296 -8.52 -16.81 -35.15
N LEU A 297 -9.37 -17.15 -36.12
CA LEU A 297 -10.27 -16.19 -36.76
C LEU A 297 -11.38 -15.77 -35.78
N LEU A 298 -11.95 -14.58 -35.96
CA LEU A 298 -13.02 -14.09 -35.08
C LEU A 298 -14.24 -15.04 -35.09
N TYR A 299 -14.54 -15.66 -36.25
CA TYR A 299 -15.60 -16.66 -36.34
C TYR A 299 -15.31 -17.89 -35.44
N GLU A 300 -14.09 -18.42 -35.49
CA GLU A 300 -13.67 -19.57 -34.66
C GLU A 300 -13.73 -19.19 -33.17
N TRP A 301 -13.29 -17.97 -32.83
CA TRP A 301 -13.36 -17.44 -31.47
C TRP A 301 -14.80 -17.36 -30.96
N ASN A 302 -15.73 -16.94 -31.82
CA ASN A 302 -17.14 -16.81 -31.46
C ASN A 302 -17.85 -18.17 -31.30
N GLN A 303 -17.42 -19.19 -32.05
CA GLN A 303 -18.03 -20.54 -31.99
C GLN A 303 -17.38 -21.42 -30.92
N GLU A 304 -16.05 -21.47 -30.87
CA GLU A 304 -15.28 -22.41 -30.05
C GLU A 304 -14.10 -21.73 -29.33
N PRO A 305 -14.37 -20.75 -28.44
CA PRO A 305 -13.31 -19.95 -27.80
C PRO A 305 -12.33 -20.81 -27.01
N LEU A 306 -12.81 -21.86 -26.32
CA LEU A 306 -11.96 -22.74 -25.54
C LEU A 306 -10.98 -23.55 -26.41
N LEU A 307 -11.35 -23.90 -27.64
CA LEU A 307 -10.43 -24.55 -28.57
C LEU A 307 -9.36 -23.55 -29.06
N CYS A 308 -9.75 -22.32 -29.39
CA CYS A 308 -8.78 -21.26 -29.73
C CYS A 308 -7.81 -20.98 -28.59
N LEU A 309 -8.25 -21.06 -27.34
CA LEU A 309 -7.40 -20.92 -26.15
C LEU A 309 -6.46 -22.11 -25.90
N ALA A 310 -6.73 -23.26 -26.51
CA ALA A 310 -5.94 -24.48 -26.38
C ALA A 310 -4.86 -24.62 -27.48
N ARG A 311 -4.98 -23.88 -28.60
CA ARG A 311 -3.95 -23.77 -29.66
C ARG A 311 -2.67 -23.12 -29.11
#